data_AF-A0AAV3RQ29-F1
#
_entry.id   AF-A0AAV3RQ29-F1
#
_cell.length_a   1.000
_cell.length_b   1.000
_cell.length_c   1.000
_cell.angle_alpha   90.00
_cell.angle_beta   90.00
_cell.angle_gamma   90.00
#
_symmetry.space_group_name_H-M   'P 1'
#
loop_
_entity.id
_entity.type
_entity.pdbx_description
1 polymer ?
#
loop_
_entity_poly.entity_id
_entity_poly.type
_entity_poly.pdbx_seq_one_letter_code
_entity_poly.pdbx_strand_id
1 'polypeptide(L)'
;MRVMYEAWFVQYKVDVVFAGHVHAYERSERVSNVAYNITNGVCCPVSDPSALVYITIGDGGNQEGLAAKYWKPVEPLISAS
;
A
#
# COMPACT_ATOMS: atom_id res chain seq x y z
N MET A 1 -4.74 -11.52 3.80
CA MET A 1 -5.10 -11.07 2.44
C MET A 1 -3.84 -10.86 1.59
N ARG A 2 -3.05 -9.81 1.82
CA ARG A 2 -1.86 -9.47 1.01
C ARG A 2 -0.90 -10.64 0.74
N VAL A 3 -0.40 -11.30 1.80
CA VAL A 3 0.58 -12.41 1.69
C VAL A 3 0.12 -13.55 0.77
N MET A 4 -1.19 -13.80 0.68
CA MET A 4 -1.73 -14.88 -0.15
C MET A 4 -1.97 -14.46 -1.61
N TYR A 5 -2.36 -13.20 -1.85
CA TYR A 5 -2.92 -12.78 -3.14
C TYR A 5 -2.07 -11.78 -3.91
N GLU A 6 -1.21 -11.00 -3.26
CA GLU A 6 -0.42 -9.96 -3.94
C GLU A 6 0.47 -10.56 -5.02
N ALA A 7 1.06 -11.74 -4.78
CA ALA A 7 1.86 -12.45 -5.78
C ALA A 7 1.04 -12.82 -7.03
N TRP A 8 -0.23 -13.20 -6.88
CA TRP A 8 -1.11 -13.47 -8.01
C TRP A 8 -1.49 -12.19 -8.73
N PHE A 9 -1.76 -11.09 -8.02
CA PHE A 9 -2.06 -9.80 -8.66
C PHE A 9 -0.91 -9.31 -9.53
N VAL A 10 0.33 -9.44 -9.05
CA VAL A 10 1.54 -9.14 -9.83
C VAL A 10 1.69 -10.09 -11.02
N GLN A 11 1.52 -11.41 -10.80
CA GLN A 11 1.64 -12.42 -11.84
C GLN A 11 0.66 -12.19 -13.01
N TYR A 12 -0.59 -11.85 -12.69
CA TYR A 12 -1.64 -11.61 -13.67
C TYR A 12 -1.75 -10.14 -14.10
N LYS A 13 -0.82 -9.28 -13.66
CA LYS A 13 -0.74 -7.86 -14.03
C LYS A 13 -2.06 -7.12 -13.82
N VAL A 14 -2.68 -7.34 -12.66
CA VAL A 14 -3.89 -6.60 -12.28
C VAL A 14 -3.63 -5.10 -12.39
N ASP A 15 -4.53 -4.36 -13.03
CA ASP A 15 -4.35 -2.92 -13.23
C ASP A 15 -4.60 -2.12 -11.94
N VAL A 16 -5.69 -2.43 -11.24
CA VAL A 16 -6.16 -1.70 -10.06
C VAL A 16 -6.92 -2.61 -9.10
N VAL A 17 -6.75 -2.36 -7.80
CA VAL A 17 -7.61 -2.92 -6.73
C VAL A 17 -8.28 -1.77 -5.98
N PHE A 18 -9.61 -1.86 -5.86
CA PHE A 18 -10.41 -0.93 -5.07
C PHE A 18 -10.71 -1.52 -3.69
N ALA A 19 -10.54 -0.70 -2.66
CA ALA A 19 -10.86 -1.03 -1.29
C ALA A 19 -11.66 0.09 -0.61
N GLY A 20 -12.50 -0.28 0.35
CA GLY A 20 -13.15 0.64 1.29
C GLY A 20 -12.54 0.51 2.68
N HIS A 21 -13.39 0.39 3.70
CA HIS A 21 -13.03 0.21 5.11
C HIS A 21 -12.40 1.42 5.80
N VAL A 22 -11.30 1.97 5.28
CA VAL A 22 -10.73 3.23 5.81
C VAL A 22 -11.53 4.39 5.25
N HIS A 23 -12.08 5.25 6.11
CA HIS A 23 -12.94 6.38 5.72
C HIS A 23 -12.13 7.59 5.24
N ALA A 24 -11.31 7.35 4.22
CA ALA A 24 -10.47 8.33 3.56
C ALA A 24 -10.20 7.89 2.12
N TYR A 25 -9.56 8.79 1.38
CA TYR A 25 -9.03 8.50 0.06
C TYR A 25 -7.51 8.26 0.13
N GLU A 26 -7.03 7.19 -0.50
CA GLU A 26 -5.60 6.90 -0.67
C GLU A 26 -5.34 6.25 -2.04
N ARG A 27 -4.19 6.55 -2.66
CA ARG A 27 -3.74 5.95 -3.92
C ARG A 27 -2.26 5.59 -3.82
N SER A 28 -1.92 4.33 -4.09
CA SER A 28 -0.53 3.87 -4.10
C SER A 28 0.18 4.16 -5.43
N GLU A 29 1.51 4.15 -5.39
CA GLU A 29 2.32 3.87 -6.59
C GLU A 29 2.23 2.37 -6.96
N ARG A 30 2.74 2.00 -8.14
CA ARG A 30 2.89 0.59 -8.53
C ARG A 30 4.07 -0.03 -7.78
N VAL A 31 3.76 -0.67 -6.66
CA VAL A 31 4.75 -1.33 -5.79
C VAL A 31 4.32 -2.74 -5.46
N SER A 32 5.27 -3.63 -5.21
CA SER A 32 5.02 -4.99 -4.71
C SER A 32 5.91 -5.33 -3.51
N ASN A 33 5.40 -6.19 -2.63
CA ASN A 33 6.13 -6.72 -1.48
C ASN A 33 5.99 -8.25 -1.38
N VAL A 34 6.40 -8.94 -2.43
CA VAL A 34 6.20 -10.40 -2.62
C VAL A 34 7.49 -11.21 -2.51
N ALA A 35 8.65 -10.55 -2.35
CA ALA A 35 9.95 -11.20 -2.34
C ALA A 35 10.36 -11.79 -0.98
N TYR A 36 9.63 -11.48 0.10
CA TYR A 36 9.96 -11.93 1.45
C TYR A 36 9.89 -13.46 1.58
N ASN A 37 10.93 -14.09 2.14
CA ASN A 37 10.98 -15.55 2.34
C ASN A 37 11.36 -15.96 3.78
N ILE A 38 11.05 -15.13 4.78
CA ILE A 38 11.44 -15.28 6.19
C ILE A 38 12.91 -14.94 6.47
N THR A 39 13.85 -15.51 5.72
CA THR A 39 15.29 -15.42 6.01
C THR A 39 16.00 -14.27 5.29
N ASN A 40 15.47 -13.79 4.16
CA ASN A 40 16.15 -12.80 3.32
C ASN A 40 15.98 -11.34 3.78
N GLY A 41 15.06 -11.06 4.72
CA GLY A 41 14.79 -9.70 5.19
C GLY A 41 14.21 -8.74 4.13
N VAL A 42 13.83 -9.23 2.94
CA VAL A 42 13.30 -8.38 1.87
C VAL A 42 11.82 -8.11 2.12
N CYS A 43 11.53 -7.14 2.97
CA CYS A 43 10.17 -6.83 3.44
C CYS A 43 9.70 -5.40 3.12
N CYS A 44 10.53 -4.60 2.44
CA CYS A 44 10.16 -3.27 1.99
C CYS A 44 9.47 -3.34 0.62
N PRO A 45 8.34 -2.64 0.41
CA PRO A 45 7.75 -2.51 -0.92
C PRO A 45 8.76 -1.86 -1.89
N VAL A 46 8.82 -2.39 -3.10
CA VAL A 46 9.69 -1.89 -4.17
C VAL A 46 8.87 -1.51 -5.40
N SER A 47 9.35 -0.55 -6.17
CA SER A 47 8.74 -0.19 -7.46
C SER A 47 8.73 -1.40 -8.40
N ASP A 48 7.55 -1.71 -8.95
CA ASP A 48 7.34 -2.87 -9.79
C ASP A 48 6.34 -2.52 -10.91
N PRO A 49 6.80 -2.43 -12.17
CA PRO A 49 5.92 -2.12 -13.30
C PRO A 49 4.80 -3.14 -13.55
N SER A 50 4.94 -4.39 -13.05
CA SER A 50 3.88 -5.41 -13.14
C SER A 50 2.91 -5.36 -11.96
N ALA A 51 3.19 -4.55 -10.94
CA ALA A 51 2.29 -4.36 -9.83
C ALA A 51 1.11 -3.45 -10.17
N LEU A 52 0.04 -3.65 -9.42
CA LEU A 52 -1.21 -2.90 -9.48
C LEU A 52 -1.15 -1.58 -8.71
N VAL A 53 -2.08 -0.69 -9.02
CA VAL A 53 -2.40 0.46 -8.15
C VAL A 53 -3.45 0.04 -7.13
N TYR A 54 -3.19 0.28 -5.84
CA TYR A 54 -4.20 0.16 -4.79
C TYR A 54 -4.88 1.51 -4.59
N ILE A 55 -6.22 1.51 -4.60
CA ILE A 55 -7.04 2.70 -4.36
C ILE A 55 -7.98 2.42 -3.19
N THR A 56 -7.87 3.23 -2.14
CA THR A 56 -8.82 3.26 -1.04
C THR A 56 -9.80 4.40 -1.28
N ILE A 57 -11.09 4.06 -1.36
CA ILE A 57 -12.24 4.98 -1.58
C ILE A 57 -13.35 4.65 -0.58
N GLY A 58 -12.99 4.61 0.71
CA GLY A 58 -13.93 4.30 1.80
C GLY A 58 -14.63 5.53 2.38
N ASP A 59 -14.48 6.70 1.76
CA ASP A 59 -14.93 8.01 2.19
C ASP A 59 -16.37 8.37 1.74
N GLY A 60 -17.22 7.37 1.54
CA GLY A 60 -18.61 7.55 1.08
C GLY A 60 -19.58 8.22 2.07
N GLY A 61 -19.12 8.64 3.26
CA GLY A 61 -19.91 9.44 4.21
C GLY A 61 -20.80 8.64 5.17
N ASN A 62 -20.33 7.48 5.67
CA ASN A 62 -21.06 6.76 6.72
C ASN A 62 -20.98 7.48 8.09
N GLN A 63 -21.82 7.03 9.03
CA GLN A 63 -22.03 7.66 10.35
C GLN A 63 -20.79 7.76 11.25
N GLU A 64 -19.73 6.98 10.99
CA GLU A 64 -18.52 6.99 11.82
C GLU A 64 -17.60 8.20 11.52
N GLY A 65 -17.84 8.87 10.39
CA GLY A 65 -17.05 10.04 9.96
C GLY A 65 -15.72 9.68 9.29
N LEU A 66 -14.89 10.70 9.02
CA LEU A 66 -13.65 10.57 8.27
C LEU A 66 -12.44 10.15 9.13
N ALA A 67 -11.56 9.34 8.55
CA ALA A 67 -10.28 8.98 9.15
C ALA A 67 -9.23 10.07 8.88
N ALA A 68 -8.95 10.92 9.87
CA ALA A 68 -8.03 12.05 9.72
C ALA A 68 -6.55 11.73 10.07
N LYS A 69 -6.29 10.63 10.77
CA LYS A 69 -4.93 10.24 11.17
C LYS A 69 -4.27 9.45 10.04
N TYR A 70 -3.07 9.87 9.65
CA TYR A 70 -2.26 9.21 8.63
C TYR A 70 -0.84 8.95 9.16
N TRP A 71 -0.16 7.97 8.56
CA TRP A 71 1.25 7.73 8.84
C TRP A 71 2.08 8.91 8.33
N LYS A 72 2.75 9.62 9.23
CA LYS A 72 3.69 10.67 8.84
C LYS A 72 5.04 10.03 8.53
N PRO A 73 5.71 10.43 7.44
CA PRO A 73 7.11 10.09 7.23
C PRO A 73 7.92 10.53 8.46
N VAL A 74 8.88 9.70 8.86
CA VAL A 74 9.89 10.15 9.82
C VAL A 74 10.67 11.28 9.15
N GLU A 75 10.72 12.45 9.78
CA GLU A 75 11.56 13.55 9.30
C GLU A 75 13.00 13.04 9.21
N PRO A 76 13.72 13.23 8.08
CA PRO A 76 15.12 12.88 8.01
C PRO A 76 15.84 13.62 9.14
N LEU A 77 16.54 12.90 10.01
CA LEU A 77 17.54 13.51 10.88
C LEU A 77 18.61 14.08 9.95
N ILE A 78 18.48 15.35 9.59
CA ILE A 78 19.56 16.07 8.94
C ILE A 78 20.64 16.16 10.02
N SER A 79 21.65 15.30 9.93
CA SER A 79 22.88 15.52 10.68
C SER A 79 23.45 16.84 10.16
N ALA A 80 23.33 17.89 10.97
CA ALA A 80 24.14 19.08 10.78
C ALA A 80 25.60 18.64 10.88
N SER A 81 26.24 18.51 9.72
CA SER A 81 27.69 18.39 9.58
C SER A 81 28.35 19.75 9.82
#